data_AF-A0A2H2ZSW1-F1
#
_entry.id   AF-A0A2H2ZSW1-F1
#
_cell.length_a   1.000
_cell.length_b   1.000
_cell.length_c   1.000
_cell.angle_alpha   90.00
_cell.angle_beta   90.00
_cell.angle_gamma   90.00
#
_symmetry.space_group_name_H-M   'P 1'
#
loop_
_entity.id
_entity.type
_entity.pdbx_description
1 polymer ?
#
loop_
_entity_poly.entity_id
_entity_poly.type
_entity_poly.pdbx_seq_one_letter_code
_entity_poly.pdbx_strand_id
1 'polypeptide(L)'
;MAYRVPHDRDRRVYIILHQDGVTVTVLGVYEELQDANRDCLWQAAQAGIDLLQASPTTGPDKYHIQPVEPARWDTPDGVSCWVESHMVVPSRVAGSNLATR
;
A
#
# COMPACT_ATOMS: atom_id res chain seq x y z
N MET A 1 14.99 -15.03 27.15
CA MET A 1 14.37 -13.71 26.91
C MET A 1 14.71 -13.30 25.49
N ALA A 2 13.75 -13.42 24.55
CA ALA A 2 13.97 -13.02 23.16
C ALA A 2 13.92 -11.50 23.08
N TYR A 3 15.06 -10.87 22.78
CA TYR A 3 15.09 -9.46 22.42
C TYR A 3 14.31 -9.34 21.11
N ARG A 4 13.12 -8.72 21.17
CA ARG A 4 12.47 -8.22 19.97
C ARG A 4 13.34 -7.05 19.53
N VAL A 5 14.16 -7.27 18.51
CA VAL A 5 14.79 -6.19 17.74
C VAL A 5 13.68 -5.17 17.48
N PRO A 6 13.84 -3.88 17.80
CA PRO A 6 12.91 -2.89 17.31
C PRO A 6 12.87 -3.11 15.82
N HIS A 7 11.70 -3.46 15.30
CA HIS A 7 11.50 -3.51 13.87
C HIS A 7 11.84 -2.10 13.38
N ASP A 8 13.07 -1.90 12.96
CA ASP A 8 13.43 -1.03 11.84
C ASP A 8 12.89 -1.70 10.56
N ARG A 9 11.65 -2.23 10.64
CA ARG A 9 10.80 -2.53 9.50
C ARG A 9 10.83 -1.24 8.74
N ASP A 10 11.30 -1.33 7.49
CA ASP A 10 11.10 -0.35 6.45
C ASP A 10 9.93 0.55 6.85
N ARG A 11 10.21 1.82 7.18
CA ARG A 11 9.18 2.81 7.57
C ARG A 11 8.37 3.20 6.34
N ARG A 12 8.09 2.24 5.47
CA ARG A 12 7.38 2.39 4.23
C ARG A 12 5.91 2.30 4.55
N VAL A 13 5.17 3.25 4.03
CA VAL A 13 3.72 3.15 3.92
C VAL A 13 3.37 2.97 2.46
N TYR A 14 2.26 2.30 2.23
CA TYR A 14 1.72 2.08 0.91
C TYR A 14 0.46 2.91 0.78
N ILE A 15 0.43 3.78 -0.23
CA ILE A 15 -0.64 4.75 -0.44
C ILE A 15 -1.40 4.35 -1.69
N ILE A 16 -2.72 4.29 -1.59
CA ILE A 16 -3.59 4.09 -2.75
C ILE A 16 -3.94 5.45 -3.32
N LEU A 17 -3.60 5.66 -4.58
CA LEU A 17 -3.91 6.85 -5.34
C LEU A 17 -4.96 6.53 -6.39
N HIS A 18 -5.96 7.40 -6.50
CA HIS A 18 -6.99 7.34 -7.52
C HIS A 18 -6.99 8.64 -8.30
N GLN A 19 -6.84 8.55 -9.61
CA GLN A 19 -6.86 9.67 -10.52
C GLN A 19 -8.13 9.61 -11.36
N ASP A 20 -8.87 10.71 -11.36
CA ASP A 20 -10.03 10.94 -12.23
C ASP A 20 -9.82 12.28 -12.96
N GLY A 21 -9.50 12.21 -14.25
CA GLY A 21 -9.10 13.35 -15.06
C GLY A 21 -7.84 14.03 -14.54
N VAL A 22 -7.99 15.27 -14.05
CA VAL A 22 -6.90 16.10 -13.49
C VAL A 22 -6.76 16.00 -11.97
N THR A 23 -7.67 15.30 -11.31
CA THR A 23 -7.70 15.20 -9.84
C THR A 23 -7.07 13.89 -9.40
N VAL A 24 -6.13 13.95 -8.44
CA VAL A 24 -5.57 12.78 -7.76
C VAL A 24 -6.00 12.80 -6.30
N THR A 25 -6.65 11.73 -5.86
CA THR A 25 -7.10 11.55 -4.48
C THR A 25 -6.37 10.39 -3.81
N VAL A 26 -6.12 10.53 -2.51
CA VAL A 26 -5.62 9.43 -1.67
C VAL A 26 -6.82 8.68 -1.11
N LEU A 27 -6.93 7.40 -1.42
CA LEU A 27 -8.02 6.55 -0.92
C LEU A 27 -7.69 5.93 0.44
N GLY A 28 -6.42 5.59 0.67
CA GLY A 28 -5.99 4.92 1.89
C GLY A 28 -4.48 4.86 2.04
N VAL A 29 -4.04 4.61 3.28
CA VAL A 29 -2.64 4.45 3.68
C VAL A 29 -2.50 3.17 4.51
N TYR A 30 -1.55 2.30 4.13
CA TYR A 30 -1.39 0.96 4.69
C TYR A 30 0.05 0.72 5.13
N GLU A 31 0.23 -0.11 6.15
CA GLU A 31 1.54 -0.61 6.58
C GLU A 31 2.05 -1.73 5.64
N GLU A 32 1.14 -2.54 5.10
CA GLU A 32 1.47 -3.70 4.27
C GLU A 32 1.01 -3.52 2.82
N LEU A 33 1.89 -3.89 1.87
CA LEU A 33 1.61 -3.80 0.44
C LEU A 33 0.45 -4.70 0.00
N GLN A 34 0.32 -5.87 0.64
CA GLN A 34 -0.75 -6.83 0.33
C GLN A 34 -2.13 -6.24 0.65
N ASP A 35 -2.26 -5.52 1.76
CA ASP A 35 -3.50 -4.86 2.14
C ASP A 35 -3.84 -3.71 1.18
N ALA A 36 -2.84 -2.88 0.83
CA ALA A 36 -3.03 -1.80 -0.15
C ALA A 36 -3.43 -2.34 -1.53
N ASN A 37 -2.78 -3.41 -1.99
CA ASN A 37 -3.10 -4.05 -3.27
C ASN A 37 -4.49 -4.66 -3.28
N ARG A 38 -4.88 -5.35 -2.19
CA ARG A 38 -6.21 -5.94 -2.05
C ARG A 38 -7.28 -4.85 -2.19
N ASP A 39 -7.10 -3.72 -1.52
CA ASP A 39 -8.07 -2.63 -1.59
C ASP A 39 -8.07 -1.95 -2.97
N CYS A 40 -6.90 -1.71 -3.56
CA CYS A 40 -6.77 -1.16 -4.91
C CYS A 40 -7.51 -2.02 -5.97
N LEU A 41 -7.39 -3.35 -5.89
CA LEU A 41 -8.10 -4.27 -6.79
C LEU A 41 -9.60 -4.35 -6.47
N TRP A 42 -9.97 -4.24 -5.20
CA TRP A 42 -11.37 -4.17 -4.79
C TRP A 42 -12.07 -2.93 -5.35
N GLN A 43 -11.40 -1.78 -5.40
CA GLN A 43 -11.91 -0.57 -6.07
C GLN A 43 -12.24 -0.82 -7.54
N ALA A 44 -11.36 -1.54 -8.26
CA ALA A 44 -11.61 -1.90 -9.65
C ALA A 44 -12.87 -2.75 -9.80
N ALA A 45 -13.01 -3.76 -8.93
CA ALA A 45 -14.18 -4.64 -8.91
C ALA A 45 -15.47 -3.89 -8.59
N GLN A 46 -15.42 -2.91 -7.67
CA GLN A 46 -16.58 -2.05 -7.36
C GLN A 46 -16.98 -1.15 -8.53
N ALA A 47 -15.99 -0.65 -9.27
CA ALA A 47 -16.21 0.18 -10.45
C ALA A 47 -16.66 -0.63 -11.69
N GLY A 48 -16.74 -1.96 -11.60
CA GLY A 48 -17.08 -2.83 -12.73
C GLY A 48 -15.99 -2.87 -13.81
N ILE A 49 -14.74 -2.59 -13.42
CA ILE A 49 -13.59 -2.61 -14.33
C ILE A 49 -13.13 -4.05 -14.50
N ASP A 50 -13.22 -4.57 -15.72
CA ASP A 50 -12.63 -5.85 -16.09
C ASP A 50 -11.11 -5.70 -16.16
N LEU A 51 -10.46 -6.10 -15.08
CA LEU A 51 -9.01 -6.16 -15.01
C LEU A 51 -8.48 -7.21 -15.99
N LEU A 52 -7.65 -6.81 -16.95
CA LEU A 52 -6.97 -7.72 -17.88
C LEU A 52 -6.07 -8.73 -17.14
N GLN A 53 -5.62 -8.39 -15.93
CA GLN A 53 -5.08 -9.31 -14.95
C GLN A 53 -5.82 -9.12 -13.63
N ALA A 54 -6.57 -10.15 -13.21
CA ALA A 54 -7.26 -10.16 -11.91
C ALA A 54 -6.31 -10.00 -10.71
N SER A 55 -5.00 -10.24 -10.93
CA SER A 55 -3.97 -10.07 -9.92
C SER A 55 -2.58 -10.11 -10.58
N PRO A 56 -1.72 -9.08 -10.43
CA PRO A 56 -0.28 -9.26 -10.64
C PRO A 56 0.35 -10.06 -9.48
N THR A 57 -0.43 -10.39 -8.44
CA THR A 57 0.04 -10.95 -7.18
C THR A 57 -0.26 -12.45 -7.11
N THR A 58 0.42 -13.26 -7.91
CA THR A 58 0.68 -14.66 -7.52
C THR A 58 1.75 -14.67 -6.42
N GLY A 59 1.33 -14.49 -5.16
CA GLY A 59 2.14 -14.78 -3.96
C GLY A 59 1.56 -14.17 -2.66
N PRO A 60 1.63 -14.84 -1.50
CA PRO A 60 2.39 -16.07 -1.21
C PRO A 60 1.49 -17.32 -1.10
N ASP A 61 1.73 -18.29 -1.98
CA ASP A 61 1.65 -19.71 -1.58
C ASP A 61 2.96 -20.02 -0.82
N LYS A 62 2.96 -21.04 0.04
CA LYS A 62 4.09 -21.56 0.86
C LYS A 62 5.42 -21.78 0.11
N TYR A 63 5.44 -21.61 -1.21
CA TYR A 63 6.59 -21.83 -2.11
C TYR A 63 7.03 -20.61 -2.93
N HIS A 64 6.32 -19.47 -2.91
CA HIS A 64 6.66 -18.29 -3.71
C HIS A 64 7.04 -17.09 -2.82
N ILE A 65 8.35 -16.84 -2.72
CA ILE A 65 9.01 -15.78 -1.91
C ILE A 65 9.24 -14.51 -2.76
N GLN A 66 8.49 -14.31 -3.85
CA GLN A 66 8.69 -13.14 -4.70
C GLN A 66 7.98 -11.90 -4.14
N PRO A 67 8.56 -10.69 -4.30
CA PRO A 67 7.92 -9.46 -3.85
C PRO A 67 6.60 -9.26 -4.60
N VAL A 68 5.53 -9.07 -3.85
CA VAL A 68 4.25 -8.59 -4.38
C VAL A 68 4.52 -7.23 -5.02
N GLU A 69 4.25 -7.06 -6.32
CA GLU A 69 4.42 -5.75 -6.98
C GLU A 69 3.23 -4.81 -6.65
N PRO A 70 3.44 -3.49 -6.60
CA PRO A 70 2.35 -2.54 -6.40
C PRO A 70 1.27 -2.65 -7.48
N ALA A 71 0.02 -2.79 -7.04
CA ALA A 71 -1.11 -2.92 -7.96
C ALA A 71 -1.36 -1.59 -8.69
N ARG A 72 -1.77 -1.70 -9.95
CA ARG A 72 -2.23 -0.59 -10.78
C ARG A 72 -3.28 -1.08 -11.76
N TRP A 73 -4.29 -0.24 -11.99
CA TRP A 73 -5.22 -0.38 -13.09
C TRP A 73 -5.51 0.98 -13.71
N ASP A 74 -5.90 0.95 -14.98
CA ASP A 74 -6.20 2.12 -15.80
C ASP A 74 -7.44 1.80 -16.64
N THR A 75 -8.33 2.78 -16.84
CA THR A 75 -9.51 2.67 -17.70
C THR A 75 -9.32 3.45 -19.00
N PRO A 76 -10.05 3.10 -20.08
CA PRO A 76 -10.05 3.88 -21.33
C PRO A 76 -10.52 5.33 -21.14
N ASP A 77 -11.32 5.58 -20.11
CA ASP A 77 -11.85 6.90 -19.78
C ASP A 77 -10.82 7.81 -19.09
N GLY A 78 -9.61 7.31 -18.86
CA GLY A 78 -8.52 8.05 -18.22
C GLY A 78 -8.59 8.06 -16.69
N VAL A 79 -9.36 7.13 -16.09
CA VAL A 79 -9.36 6.89 -14.64
C VAL A 79 -8.26 5.87 -14.33
N SER A 80 -7.42 6.17 -13.35
CA SER A 80 -6.33 5.29 -12.94
C SER A 80 -6.34 5.11 -11.44
N CYS A 81 -5.98 3.92 -10.95
CA CYS A 81 -5.73 3.71 -9.53
C CYS A 81 -4.48 2.87 -9.36
N TRP A 82 -3.61 3.25 -8.43
CA TRP A 82 -2.35 2.56 -8.20
C TRP A 82 -1.88 2.67 -6.76
N VAL A 83 -0.99 1.77 -6.39
CA VAL A 83 -0.33 1.75 -5.09
C VAL A 83 1.08 2.33 -5.21
N GLU A 84 1.44 3.24 -4.32
CA GLU A 84 2.80 3.78 -4.20
C GLU A 84 3.43 3.47 -2.85
N SER A 85 4.73 3.15 -2.85
CA SER A 85 5.52 2.96 -1.63
C SER A 85 6.26 4.25 -1.27
N HIS A 86 6.02 4.75 -0.05
CA HIS A 86 6.62 5.98 0.46
C HIS A 86 7.37 5.72 1.75
N MET A 87 8.64 6.13 1.82
CA MET A 87 9.42 6.05 3.05
C MET A 87 9.08 7.23 3.97
N VAL A 88 8.62 6.93 5.18
CA VAL A 88 8.26 7.93 6.18
C VAL A 88 9.48 8.36 6.97
N VAL A 89 9.80 9.65 6.86
CA VAL A 89 10.82 10.30 7.67
C VAL A 89 10.12 11.13 8.76
N PRO A 90 10.18 10.74 10.04
CA PRO A 90 9.56 11.50 11.11
C PRO A 90 10.25 12.86 11.25
N SER A 91 9.50 13.95 11.11
CA SER A 91 10.01 15.32 11.26
C SER A 91 10.19 15.75 12.71
N ARG A 92 9.42 15.14 13.63
CA ARG A 92 9.56 15.28 15.08
C ARG A 92 9.30 13.93 15.73
N VAL A 93 10.24 13.47 16.54
CA VAL A 93 10.04 12.34 17.45
C VAL A 93 9.57 12.96 18.77
N ALA A 94 8.30 12.77 19.13
CA ALA A 94 7.85 13.14 20.46
C ALA A 94 8.63 12.27 21.47
N GLY A 95 9.56 12.88 22.20
CA GLY A 95 10.28 12.21 23.26
C GLY A 95 9.30 11.63 24.27
N SER A 96 9.50 10.39 24.67
CA SER A 96 8.64 9.72 25.64
C SER A 96 8.54 10.55 26.92
N ASN A 97 7.32 10.92 27.34
CA ASN A 97 7.04 11.63 28.60
C ASN A 97 7.32 10.78 29.86
N LEU A 98 8.15 9.75 29.78
CA LEU A 98 8.46 8.82 30.87
C LEU A 98 9.30 9.43 32.02
N ALA A 99 9.76 10.68 31.89
CA ALA A 99 10.61 11.33 32.89
C ALA A 99 9.86 12.12 33.99
N THR A 100 8.53 12.03 34.08
CA THR A 100 7.75 12.74 35.13
C THR A 100 6.91 11.77 35.96
N ARG A 101 7.55 11.04 36.87
CA ARG A 101 6.92 10.46 38.06
C ARG A 101 7.89 10.48 39.22
#